data_AF-A0A505ITY5-F1
#
_entry.id   AF-A0A505ITY5-F1
#
_cell.length_a   1.000
_cell.length_b   1.000
_cell.length_c   1.000
_cell.angle_alpha   90.00
_cell.angle_beta   90.00
_cell.angle_gamma   90.00
#
_symmetry.space_group_name_H-M   'P 1'
#
loop_
_entity.id
_entity.type
_entity.pdbx_description
1 polymer ?
#
loop_
_entity_poly.entity_id
_entity_poly.type
_entity_poly.pdbx_seq_one_letter_code
_entity_poly.pdbx_strand_id
1 'polypeptide(L)'
;MEIVESFISDEKIRSQRNYETKAVGRDVPSLSTLKKIVGDVRPLFRKKEEKNLLTDFQLLMELREEIIRLGLEEDLSMTKFRKLSKSDKLPSAITILRRTNKSWEELMEEIGFDYRKIKIYKQRDNLSRKKN
;
A
#
# COMPACT_ATOMS: atom_id res chain seq x y z
N MET A 1 22.75 -19.84 3.09
CA MET A 1 21.66 -18.97 2.60
C MET A 1 21.38 -17.82 3.54
N GLU A 2 21.39 -18.03 4.86
CA GLU A 2 21.15 -16.98 5.87
C GLU A 2 22.03 -15.72 5.70
N ILE A 3 23.34 -15.88 5.45
CA ILE A 3 24.27 -14.76 5.19
C ILE A 3 23.85 -13.92 3.96
N VAL A 4 23.31 -14.55 2.92
CA VAL A 4 22.86 -13.87 1.70
C VAL A 4 21.55 -13.13 1.97
N GLU A 5 20.63 -13.76 2.71
CA GLU A 5 19.36 -13.15 3.08
C GLU A 5 19.53 -11.95 4.02
N SER A 6 20.41 -12.04 5.01
CA SER A 6 20.74 -10.91 5.90
C SER A 6 21.37 -9.77 5.12
N PHE A 7 22.36 -10.07 4.27
CA PHE A 7 22.99 -9.06 3.41
C PHE A 7 21.98 -8.36 2.49
N ILE A 8 21.09 -9.11 1.83
CA ILE A 8 20.03 -8.54 0.99
C ILE A 8 19.09 -7.63 1.79
N SER A 9 18.72 -8.05 3.00
CA SER A 9 17.83 -7.29 3.89
C SER A 9 18.48 -5.99 4.38
N ASP A 10 19.69 -6.09 4.95
CA ASP A 10 20.41 -4.99 5.60
C ASP A 10 20.78 -3.89 4.59
N GLU A 11 21.25 -4.30 3.41
CA GLU A 11 21.61 -3.40 2.32
C GLU A 11 20.40 -2.97 1.47
N LYS A 12 19.19 -3.42 1.82
CA LYS A 12 17.93 -3.13 1.12
C LYS A 12 18.03 -3.41 -0.39
N ILE A 13 18.65 -4.54 -0.75
CA ILE A 13 18.90 -4.94 -2.13
C ILE A 13 17.60 -5.44 -2.77
N ARG A 14 17.21 -4.84 -3.90
CA ARG A 14 15.93 -5.13 -4.59
C ARG A 14 16.08 -5.69 -6.01
N SER A 15 17.31 -5.89 -6.48
CA SER A 15 17.57 -6.41 -7.82
C SER A 15 18.90 -7.13 -7.90
N GLN A 16 19.02 -8.03 -8.88
CA GLN A 16 20.26 -8.76 -9.18
C GLN A 16 21.44 -7.80 -9.44
N ARG A 17 21.20 -6.73 -10.20
CA ARG A 17 22.24 -5.72 -10.48
C ARG A 17 22.69 -5.00 -9.23
N ASN A 18 21.77 -4.61 -8.35
CA ASN A 18 22.10 -3.95 -7.09
C ASN A 18 22.92 -4.89 -6.18
N TYR A 19 22.54 -6.17 -6.15
CA TYR A 19 23.30 -7.20 -5.43
C TYR A 19 24.74 -7.30 -5.93
N GLU A 20 24.95 -7.43 -7.25
CA GLU A 20 26.29 -7.55 -7.82
C GLU A 20 27.15 -6.33 -7.50
N THR A 21 26.61 -5.12 -7.62
CA THR A 21 27.34 -3.88 -7.27
C THR A 21 27.74 -3.86 -5.79
N LYS A 22 26.85 -4.26 -4.89
CA LYS A 22 27.10 -4.19 -3.43
C LYS A 22 27.91 -5.35 -2.88
N ALA A 23 27.88 -6.50 -3.55
CA ALA A 23 28.61 -7.71 -3.15
C ALA A 23 30.12 -7.60 -3.39
N VAL A 24 30.57 -6.66 -4.24
CA VAL A 24 32.00 -6.46 -4.52
C VAL A 24 32.76 -6.13 -3.23
N GLY A 25 33.77 -6.93 -2.90
CA GLY A 25 34.59 -6.74 -1.70
C GLY A 25 33.89 -7.12 -0.39
N ARG A 26 32.73 -7.78 -0.46
CA ARG A 26 32.01 -8.34 0.69
C ARG A 26 32.18 -9.86 0.75
N ASP A 27 32.13 -10.41 1.95
CA ASP A 27 32.16 -11.86 2.16
C ASP A 27 30.78 -12.49 1.91
N VAL A 28 30.31 -12.38 0.65
CA VAL A 28 29.05 -12.95 0.19
C VAL A 28 29.23 -13.63 -1.17
N PRO A 29 28.50 -14.73 -1.46
CA PRO A 29 28.58 -15.40 -2.75
C PRO A 29 28.23 -14.48 -3.93
N SER A 30 28.95 -14.64 -5.05
CA SER A 30 28.59 -13.97 -6.30
C SER A 30 27.20 -14.39 -6.80
N LEU A 31 26.57 -13.56 -7.63
CA LEU A 31 25.27 -13.88 -8.24
C LEU A 31 25.34 -15.19 -9.06
N SER A 32 26.45 -15.42 -9.76
CA SER A 32 26.70 -16.67 -10.49
C SER A 32 26.73 -17.89 -9.58
N THR A 33 27.34 -17.75 -8.40
CA THR A 33 27.36 -18.80 -7.37
C THR A 33 25.95 -19.07 -6.85
N LEU A 34 25.17 -18.01 -6.57
CA LEU A 34 23.77 -18.15 -6.13
C LEU A 34 22.93 -18.90 -7.15
N LYS A 35 23.03 -18.55 -8.44
CA LYS A 35 22.30 -19.24 -9.53
C LYS A 35 22.62 -20.73 -9.61
N LYS A 36 23.86 -21.14 -9.32
CA LYS A 36 24.23 -22.56 -9.28
C LYS A 36 23.64 -23.31 -8.08
N ILE A 37 23.50 -22.64 -6.94
CA ILE A 37 23.01 -23.25 -5.70
C ILE A 37 21.48 -23.35 -5.70
N VAL A 38 20.79 -22.26 -6.04
CA VAL A 38 19.32 -22.16 -5.91
C VAL A 38 18.57 -22.17 -7.24
N GLY A 39 19.27 -22.12 -8.37
CA GLY A 39 18.66 -21.97 -9.69
C GLY A 39 18.06 -20.58 -9.87
N ASP A 40 16.76 -20.45 -9.60
CA ASP A 40 16.06 -19.18 -9.71
C ASP A 40 16.33 -18.28 -8.51
N VAL A 41 17.13 -17.24 -8.72
CA VAL A 41 17.50 -16.24 -7.71
C VAL A 41 16.48 -15.10 -7.60
N ARG A 42 15.50 -14.99 -8.51
CA ARG A 42 14.50 -13.89 -8.48
C ARG A 42 13.75 -13.79 -7.15
N PRO A 43 13.35 -14.90 -6.49
CA PRO A 43 12.68 -14.84 -5.19
C PRO A 43 13.51 -14.17 -4.09
N LEU A 44 14.84 -14.24 -4.14
CA LEU A 44 15.74 -13.64 -3.14
C LEU A 44 15.64 -12.12 -3.09
N PHE A 45 15.32 -11.49 -4.23
CA PHE A 45 15.23 -10.03 -4.37
C PHE A 45 13.81 -9.52 -4.33
N ARG A 46 12.82 -10.41 -4.20
CA ARG A 46 11.44 -9.99 -4.00
C ARG A 46 11.37 -9.32 -2.63
N LYS A 47 10.63 -8.22 -2.53
CA LYS A 47 10.24 -7.71 -1.20
C LYS A 47 9.56 -8.90 -0.52
N LYS A 48 10.18 -9.49 0.52
CA LYS A 48 9.43 -10.30 1.51
C LYS A 48 8.31 -9.34 1.87
N GLU A 49 7.08 -9.63 1.42
CA GLU A 49 5.95 -8.79 1.72
C GLU A 49 6.04 -8.63 3.23
N GLU A 50 6.36 -7.41 3.69
CA GLU A 50 6.16 -7.06 5.09
C GLU A 50 4.77 -7.56 5.32
N LYS A 51 4.64 -8.63 6.14
CA LYS A 51 3.38 -9.27 6.46
C LYS A 51 2.39 -8.13 6.51
N ASN A 52 1.48 -8.03 5.54
CA ASN A 52 0.45 -7.01 5.61
C ASN A 52 -0.35 -7.46 6.82
N LEU A 53 0.03 -6.95 8.00
CA LEU A 53 -0.35 -7.51 9.31
C LEU A 53 -1.86 -7.47 9.50
N LEU A 54 -2.52 -6.58 8.76
CA LEU A 54 -3.96 -6.44 8.72
C LEU A 54 -4.57 -7.49 7.80
N THR A 55 -5.45 -8.32 8.34
CA THR A 55 -6.44 -9.06 7.56
C THR A 55 -7.34 -8.08 6.79
N ASP A 56 -8.08 -8.55 5.79
CA ASP A 56 -8.96 -7.66 5.01
C ASP A 56 -10.01 -6.97 5.90
N PHE A 57 -10.53 -7.69 6.90
CA PHE A 57 -11.44 -7.11 7.89
C PHE A 57 -10.76 -5.99 8.71
N GLN A 58 -9.56 -6.24 9.24
CA GLN A 58 -8.82 -5.23 9.99
C GLN A 58 -8.46 -4.03 9.12
N LEU A 59 -8.15 -4.25 7.85
CA LEU A 59 -7.86 -3.19 6.90
C LEU A 59 -9.06 -2.25 6.72
N LEU A 60 -10.26 -2.82 6.57
CA LEU A 60 -11.50 -2.05 6.42
C LEU A 60 -11.85 -1.28 7.70
N MET A 61 -11.65 -1.91 8.87
CA MET A 61 -11.87 -1.24 10.17
C MET A 61 -10.90 -0.07 10.36
N GLU A 62 -9.61 -0.26 10.12
CA GLU A 62 -8.61 0.80 10.22
C GLU A 62 -8.90 1.93 9.20
N LEU A 63 -9.34 1.60 7.98
CA LEU A 63 -9.74 2.59 6.97
C LEU A 63 -10.90 3.45 7.48
N ARG A 64 -11.92 2.83 8.09
CA ARG A 64 -13.06 3.52 8.67
C ARG A 64 -12.65 4.48 9.78
N GLU A 65 -11.85 3.99 10.73
CA GLU A 65 -11.38 4.81 11.85
C GLU A 65 -10.50 5.97 11.39
N GLU A 66 -9.67 5.77 10.35
CA GLU A 66 -8.87 6.84 9.77
C GLU A 66 -9.74 7.91 9.08
N ILE A 67 -10.82 7.52 8.40
CA ILE A 67 -11.76 8.48 7.81
C ILE A 67 -12.41 9.35 8.89
N ILE A 68 -12.85 8.74 10.00
CA ILE A 68 -13.43 9.43 11.16
C ILE A 68 -12.40 10.35 11.81
N ARG A 69 -11.17 9.85 12.04
CA ARG A 69 -10.07 10.64 12.61
C ARG A 69 -9.75 11.88 11.77
N LEU A 70 -9.91 11.79 10.45
CA LEU A 70 -9.67 12.89 9.52
C LEU A 70 -10.88 13.83 9.34
N GLY A 71 -12.04 13.53 9.94
CA GLY A 71 -13.26 14.32 9.78
C GLY A 71 -13.79 14.31 8.34
N LEU A 72 -13.62 13.18 7.64
CA LEU A 72 -13.97 13.06 6.23
C LEU A 72 -15.33 12.37 5.99
N GLU A 73 -16.10 12.07 7.02
CA GLU A 73 -17.36 11.31 6.93
C GLU A 73 -18.39 11.95 5.98
N GLU A 74 -18.43 13.27 5.90
CA GLU A 74 -19.39 14.01 5.07
C GLU A 74 -18.89 14.29 3.64
N ASP A 75 -17.60 14.11 3.38
CA ASP A 75 -16.97 14.36 2.08
C ASP A 75 -16.60 13.06 1.38
N LEU A 76 -15.98 12.13 2.11
CA LEU A 76 -15.47 10.85 1.63
C LEU A 76 -14.60 11.00 0.37
N SER A 77 -13.90 12.12 0.23
CA SER A 77 -13.03 12.37 -0.92
C SER A 77 -11.74 11.56 -0.81
N MET A 78 -11.55 10.61 -1.72
CA MET A 78 -10.30 9.85 -1.84
C MET A 78 -9.07 10.77 -1.97
N THR A 79 -9.20 11.86 -2.71
CA THR A 79 -8.11 12.83 -2.91
C THR A 79 -7.74 13.52 -1.60
N LYS A 80 -8.73 13.94 -0.79
CA LYS A 80 -8.45 14.51 0.53
C LYS A 80 -7.88 13.48 1.48
N PHE A 81 -8.44 12.27 1.49
CA PHE A 81 -7.92 11.15 2.28
C PHE A 81 -6.43 10.91 1.97
N ARG A 82 -6.05 10.82 0.69
CA ARG A 82 -4.65 10.63 0.29
C ARG A 82 -3.71 11.76 0.71
N LYS A 83 -4.21 13.00 0.80
CA LYS A 83 -3.40 14.16 1.21
C LYS A 83 -3.25 14.24 2.73
N LEU A 84 -4.28 13.85 3.47
CA LEU A 84 -4.37 14.01 4.91
C LEU A 84 -3.92 12.76 5.68
N SER A 85 -4.13 11.58 5.11
CA SER A 85 -3.72 10.33 5.73
C SER A 85 -2.21 10.24 5.80
N LYS A 86 -1.73 10.08 7.04
CA LYS A 86 -0.33 9.84 7.39
C LYS A 86 -0.22 8.65 8.34
N SER A 87 -1.19 7.74 8.27
CA SER A 87 -1.23 6.57 9.15
C SER A 87 -0.13 5.59 8.75
N ASP A 88 0.75 5.26 9.69
CA ASP A 88 1.75 4.21 9.52
C ASP A 88 1.13 2.80 9.51
N LYS A 89 -0.13 2.67 9.96
CA LYS A 89 -0.86 1.40 10.02
C LYS A 89 -1.53 1.04 8.70
N LEU A 90 -1.98 2.04 7.95
CA LEU A 90 -2.70 1.82 6.70
C LEU A 90 -1.77 1.86 5.50
N PRO A 91 -1.90 0.89 4.58
CA PRO A 91 -1.27 1.04 3.27
C PRO A 91 -1.94 2.19 2.51
N SER A 92 -1.27 2.66 1.43
CA SER A 92 -1.82 3.76 0.62
C SER A 92 -3.21 3.42 0.07
N ALA A 93 -4.06 4.43 -0.13
CA ALA A 93 -5.41 4.22 -0.69
C ALA A 93 -5.39 3.40 -2.00
N ILE A 94 -4.40 3.61 -2.86
CA ILE A 94 -4.25 2.84 -4.11
C ILE A 94 -3.94 1.37 -3.82
N THR A 95 -3.11 1.10 -2.82
CA THR A 95 -2.81 -0.26 -2.37
C THR A 95 -4.06 -0.95 -1.81
N ILE A 96 -4.88 -0.22 -1.04
CA ILE A 96 -6.16 -0.73 -0.51
C ILE A 96 -7.07 -1.14 -1.66
N LEU A 97 -7.33 -0.26 -2.63
CA LEU A 97 -8.19 -0.56 -3.79
C LEU A 97 -7.70 -1.80 -4.57
N ARG A 98 -6.39 -1.88 -4.81
CA ARG A 98 -5.81 -3.03 -5.53
C ARG A 98 -5.92 -4.33 -4.74
N ARG A 99 -5.79 -4.26 -3.41
CA ARG A 99 -5.86 -5.42 -2.52
C ARG A 99 -7.30 -5.94 -2.40
N THR A 100 -8.27 -5.04 -2.29
CA THR A 100 -9.68 -5.41 -2.12
C THR A 100 -10.41 -5.64 -3.45
N ASN A 101 -9.83 -5.20 -4.56
CA ASN A 101 -10.45 -5.19 -5.89
C ASN A 101 -11.81 -4.43 -5.89
N LYS A 102 -11.89 -3.36 -5.10
CA LYS A 102 -13.08 -2.50 -4.97
C LYS A 102 -12.75 -1.07 -5.35
N SER A 103 -13.74 -0.36 -5.85
CA SER A 103 -13.70 1.10 -6.01
C SER A 103 -13.77 1.81 -4.66
N TRP A 104 -13.41 3.09 -4.64
CA TRP A 104 -13.50 3.89 -3.42
C TRP A 104 -14.95 4.01 -2.92
N GLU A 105 -15.92 4.15 -3.83
CA GLU A 105 -17.34 4.24 -3.47
C GLU A 105 -17.82 2.96 -2.79
N GLU A 106 -17.48 1.79 -3.36
CA GLU A 106 -17.82 0.48 -2.78
C GLU A 106 -17.18 0.28 -1.40
N LEU A 107 -15.92 0.72 -1.21
CA LEU A 107 -15.27 0.67 0.11
C LEU A 107 -15.98 1.53 1.14
N MET A 108 -16.41 2.75 0.77
CA MET A 108 -17.14 3.63 1.68
C MET A 108 -18.49 3.04 2.08
N GLU A 109 -19.22 2.46 1.13
CA GLU A 109 -20.48 1.77 1.39
C GLU A 109 -20.25 0.54 2.29
N GLU A 110 -19.21 -0.25 2.02
CA GLU A 110 -18.87 -1.45 2.81
C GLU A 110 -18.51 -1.15 4.26
N ILE A 111 -17.80 -0.05 4.51
CA ILE A 111 -17.44 0.37 5.89
C ILE A 111 -18.54 1.20 6.57
N GLY A 112 -19.72 1.31 5.94
CA GLY A 112 -20.95 1.82 6.55
C GLY A 112 -21.24 3.30 6.32
N PHE A 113 -20.60 3.95 5.33
CA PHE A 113 -20.92 5.32 4.96
C PHE A 113 -21.91 5.39 3.78
N ASP A 114 -22.85 6.34 3.84
CA ASP A 114 -23.79 6.60 2.74
C ASP A 114 -23.17 7.52 1.68
N TYR A 115 -22.31 6.93 0.85
CA TYR A 115 -21.58 7.66 -0.19
C TYR A 115 -22.53 8.29 -1.22
N ARG A 116 -23.64 7.61 -1.56
CA ARG A 116 -24.62 8.12 -2.54
C ARG A 116 -25.28 9.39 -2.06
N LYS A 117 -25.72 9.44 -0.80
CA LYS A 117 -26.34 10.63 -0.22
C LYS A 117 -25.39 11.83 -0.27
N ILE A 118 -24.12 11.61 0.08
CA ILE A 118 -23.08 12.64 0.03
C ILE A 118 -22.85 13.15 -1.40
N LYS A 119 -22.77 12.24 -2.37
CA LYS A 119 -22.60 12.57 -3.79
C LYS A 119 -23.74 13.43 -4.32
N ILE A 120 -24.98 13.07 -4.00
CA ILE A 120 -26.19 13.83 -4.39
C ILE A 120 -26.16 15.23 -3.76
N TYR A 121 -25.83 15.34 -2.47
CA TYR A 121 -25.76 16.62 -1.77
C TYR A 121 -24.79 17.58 -2.45
N LYS A 122 -23.56 17.13 -2.73
CA LYS A 122 -22.53 17.95 -3.40
C LYS A 122 -22.94 18.38 -4.80
N GLN A 123 -23.58 17.49 -5.56
CA GLN A 123 -24.07 17.85 -6.89
C GLN A 123 -25.11 18.97 -6.81
N ARG A 124 -26.04 18.88 -5.86
CA ARG A 124 -27.06 19.92 -5.63
C ARG A 124 -26.45 21.25 -5.22
N ASP A 125 -25.50 21.24 -4.28
CA ASP A 125 -24.81 22.45 -3.80
C ASP A 125 -23.95 23.11 -4.90
N ASN A 126 -23.29 22.33 -5.75
CA ASN A 126 -22.57 22.89 -6.90
C ASN A 126 -23.51 23.52 -7.95
N LEU A 127 -24.69 22.93 -8.16
CA LEU A 127 -25.69 23.47 -9.09
C LEU A 127 -26.33 24.76 -8.56
N SER A 128 -26.54 24.89 -7.26
CA SER A 128 -27.05 26.13 -6.65
C SER A 128 -26.02 27.25 -6.73
N ARG A 129 -24.73 26.96 -6.46
CA ARG A 129 -23.65 27.95 -6.54
C ARG A 129 -23.39 28.47 -7.95
N LYS A 130 -23.64 27.66 -8.98
CA LYS A 130 -23.43 28.05 -10.39
C LYS A 130 -24.56 28.94 -10.95
N LYS A 131 -25.70 29.04 -10.25
CA LYS A 131 -26.83 29.90 -10.65
C LYS A 131 -26.71 31.34 -10.11
N ASN A 132 -25.78 31.59 -9.20
CA ASN A 132 -25.42 32.92 -8.69
C ASN A 132 -24.09 33.36 -9.31
#